data_AF-A0A060BM50-F1
#
_entry.id   AF-A0A060BM50-F1
#
_cell.length_a   1.000
_cell.length_b   1.000
_cell.length_c   1.000
_cell.angle_alpha   90.00
_cell.angle_beta   90.00
_cell.angle_gamma   90.00
#
_symmetry.space_group_name_H-M   'P 1'
#
loop_
_entity.id
_entity.type
_entity.pdbx_description
1 polymer ?
#
loop_
_entity_poly.entity_id
_entity_poly.type
_entity_poly.pdbx_seq_one_letter_code
_entity_poly.pdbx_strand_id
1 'polypeptide(L)'
;EAVDNTRLYTKLKLRLMPYLMQTASEAWQKGLPMLRAMVLEFQEDENCRYLDRQYMLGPSLLVAPVFSSDSRVSFYLPGPGIWTHLLTGERLQGGRWYSRYCAADWLPLYVRPGSLLLVRPGKRTVRIMITSVGSE
;
A
#
# COMPACT_ATOMS: atom_id res chain seq x y z
N GLU A 1 -13.23 -16.93 -11.24
CA GLU A 1 -13.21 -15.57 -10.68
C GLU A 1 -12.85 -15.53 -9.18
N ALA A 2 -13.76 -15.84 -8.25
CA ALA A 2 -13.46 -15.72 -6.81
C ALA A 2 -12.24 -16.54 -6.33
N VAL A 3 -12.07 -17.75 -6.87
CA VAL A 3 -10.91 -18.63 -6.61
C VAL A 3 -9.61 -18.02 -7.14
N ASP A 4 -9.67 -17.38 -8.31
CA ASP A 4 -8.51 -16.79 -8.98
C ASP A 4 -8.04 -15.54 -8.23
N ASN A 5 -8.97 -14.70 -7.79
CA ASN A 5 -8.68 -13.54 -6.93
C ASN A 5 -8.06 -13.98 -5.60
N THR A 6 -8.65 -14.98 -4.93
CA THR A 6 -8.11 -15.53 -3.69
C THR A 6 -6.69 -16.07 -3.89
N ARG A 7 -6.45 -16.79 -4.99
CA ARG A 7 -5.13 -17.31 -5.35
C ARG A 7 -4.12 -16.18 -5.60
N LEU A 8 -4.53 -15.13 -6.30
CA LEU A 8 -3.69 -13.96 -6.59
C LEU A 8 -3.24 -13.26 -5.30
N TYR A 9 -4.19 -12.89 -4.44
CA TYR A 9 -3.89 -12.17 -3.20
C TYR A 9 -3.18 -13.05 -2.15
N THR A 10 -3.45 -14.36 -2.13
CA THR A 10 -2.69 -15.31 -1.30
C THR A 10 -1.23 -15.34 -1.73
N LYS A 11 -0.96 -15.47 -3.04
CA LYS A 11 0.40 -15.42 -3.57
C LYS A 11 1.07 -14.07 -3.29
N LEU A 12 0.33 -12.96 -3.42
CA LEU A 12 0.85 -11.62 -3.12
C LEU A 12 1.26 -11.50 -1.64
N LYS A 13 0.41 -11.92 -0.71
CA LYS A 13 0.71 -11.95 0.73
C LYS A 13 1.97 -12.78 1.01
N LEU A 14 2.07 -13.97 0.41
CA LEU A 14 3.26 -14.83 0.55
C LEU A 14 4.54 -14.17 0.03
N ARG A 15 4.46 -13.40 -1.06
CA ARG A 15 5.60 -12.62 -1.58
C ARG A 15 5.99 -11.46 -0.65
N LEU A 16 5.02 -10.87 0.04
CA LEU A 16 5.24 -9.77 1.00
C LEU A 16 5.62 -10.26 2.40
N MET A 17 5.70 -11.57 2.66
CA MET A 17 6.01 -12.09 3.99
C MET A 17 7.27 -11.50 4.64
N PRO A 18 8.41 -11.27 3.95
CA PRO A 18 9.56 -10.63 4.58
C PRO A 18 9.22 -9.25 5.14
N TYR A 19 8.48 -8.43 4.36
CA TYR A 19 7.99 -7.13 4.81
C TYR A 19 7.00 -7.25 5.97
N LEU A 20 6.01 -8.13 5.87
CA LEU A 20 5.01 -8.33 6.93
C LEU A 20 5.65 -8.79 8.25
N MET A 21 6.65 -9.67 8.19
CA MET A 21 7.39 -10.11 9.37
C MET A 21 8.19 -8.98 10.00
N GLN A 22 8.80 -8.10 9.19
CA GLN A 22 9.46 -6.90 9.68
C GLN A 22 8.47 -5.97 10.39
N THR A 23 7.30 -5.71 9.80
CA THR A 23 6.27 -4.87 10.42
C THR A 23 5.69 -5.52 11.69
N ALA A 24 5.53 -6.84 11.72
CA ALA A 24 5.08 -7.57 12.91
C ALA A 24 6.10 -7.47 14.06
N SER A 25 7.39 -7.57 13.74
CA SER A 25 8.47 -7.38 14.71
C SER A 25 8.48 -5.96 15.27
N GLU A 26 8.29 -4.95 14.41
CA GLU A 26 8.15 -3.55 14.85
C GLU A 26 6.92 -3.36 15.76
N ALA A 27 5.80 -4.00 15.43
CA ALA A 27 4.60 -3.96 16.26
C ALA A 27 4.84 -4.54 17.65
N TRP A 28 5.56 -5.66 17.74
CA TRP A 28 5.95 -6.26 19.01
C TRP A 28 6.88 -5.36 19.82
N GLN A 29 7.89 -4.77 19.19
CA GLN A 29 8.94 -4.01 19.88
C GLN A 29 8.50 -2.60 20.29
N LYS A 30 7.71 -1.92 19.44
CA LYS A 30 7.37 -0.49 19.60
C LYS A 30 5.89 -0.25 19.87
N GLY A 31 5.05 -1.27 19.83
CA GLY A 31 3.60 -1.13 19.95
C GLY A 31 2.92 -0.49 18.73
N LEU A 32 3.63 -0.31 17.62
CA LEU A 32 3.08 0.27 16.39
C LEU A 32 2.27 -0.77 15.62
N PRO A 33 0.95 -0.60 15.40
CA PRO A 33 0.16 -1.61 14.72
C PRO A 33 0.64 -1.83 13.29
N MET A 34 0.43 -3.05 12.78
CA MET A 34 0.74 -3.37 11.37
C MET A 34 -0.21 -2.65 10.42
N LEU A 35 -1.49 -2.56 10.78
CA LEU A 35 -2.51 -1.77 10.10
C LEU A 35 -2.57 -0.41 10.81
N ARG A 36 -2.14 0.63 10.12
CA ARG A 36 -2.03 1.98 10.67
C ARG A 36 -3.08 2.87 10.02
N ALA A 37 -3.84 3.58 10.85
CA ALA A 37 -4.70 4.65 10.38
C ALA A 37 -3.86 5.74 9.69
N MET A 38 -4.44 6.43 8.72
CA MET A 38 -3.71 7.47 7.98
C MET A 38 -3.23 8.59 8.91
N VAL A 39 -4.05 8.99 9.87
CA VAL A 39 -3.70 9.99 10.90
C VAL A 39 -2.52 9.56 11.79
N LEU A 40 -2.32 8.25 11.98
CA LEU A 40 -1.21 7.75 12.78
C LEU A 40 0.13 7.90 12.04
N GLU A 41 0.14 7.64 10.73
CA GLU A 41 1.35 7.69 9.90
C GLU A 41 1.65 9.11 9.36
N PHE A 42 0.61 9.93 9.14
CA PHE A 42 0.70 11.26 8.56
C PHE A 42 -0.01 12.29 9.45
N GLN A 43 0.62 12.63 10.57
CA GLN A 43 0.06 13.54 11.58
C GLN A 43 -0.06 14.99 11.10
N GLU A 44 0.90 15.41 10.26
CA GLU A 44 0.98 16.78 9.71
C GLU A 44 0.01 17.04 8.55
N ASP A 45 -0.55 15.99 7.93
CA ASP A 45 -1.45 16.13 6.78
C ASP A 45 -2.91 16.16 7.27
N GLU A 46 -3.54 17.33 7.20
CA GLU A 46 -4.92 17.50 7.67
C GLU A 46 -5.92 16.63 6.92
N ASN A 47 -5.65 16.31 5.65
CA ASN A 47 -6.50 15.42 4.86
C ASN A 47 -6.55 14.01 5.44
N CYS A 48 -5.50 13.59 6.17
CA CYS A 48 -5.40 12.25 6.76
C CYS A 48 -6.20 12.08 8.05
N ARG A 49 -6.71 13.16 8.67
CA ARG A 49 -7.41 13.10 9.96
C ARG A 49 -8.71 12.30 9.91
N TYR A 50 -9.42 12.36 8.79
CA TYR A 50 -10.75 11.75 8.64
C TYR A 50 -10.76 10.53 7.70
N LEU A 51 -9.60 10.03 7.28
CA LEU A 51 -9.50 8.88 6.38
C LEU A 51 -9.70 7.57 7.15
N ASP A 52 -10.84 6.93 6.90
CA ASP A 52 -11.24 5.65 7.48
C ASP A 52 -11.34 4.51 6.44
N ARG A 53 -11.47 4.85 5.15
CA ARG A 53 -11.60 3.90 4.02
C ARG A 53 -10.28 3.47 3.38
N GLN A 54 -9.16 3.89 3.95
CA GLN A 54 -7.82 3.49 3.52
C GLN A 54 -6.89 3.43 4.72
N TYR A 55 -5.83 2.66 4.61
CA TYR A 55 -4.87 2.48 5.68
C TYR A 55 -3.47 2.25 5.15
N MET A 56 -2.49 2.42 6.03
CA MET A 56 -1.11 2.04 5.80
C MET A 56 -0.87 0.64 6.36
N LEU A 57 -0.35 -0.27 5.54
CA LEU A 57 0.15 -1.57 5.96
C LEU A 57 1.66 -1.42 6.19
N GLY A 58 2.03 -1.24 7.46
CA GLY A 58 3.37 -0.80 7.83
C GLY A 58 3.70 0.60 7.29
N PRO A 59 4.99 0.99 7.29
CA PRO A 59 5.39 2.36 6.92
C PRO A 59 5.37 2.65 5.40
N SER A 60 5.16 1.64 4.55
CA SER A 60 5.51 1.72 3.13
C SER A 60 4.39 1.41 2.15
N LEU A 61 3.33 0.70 2.58
CA LEU A 61 2.24 0.30 1.70
C LEU A 61 0.96 1.01 2.08
N LEU A 62 0.32 1.68 1.11
CA LEU A 62 -1.03 2.23 1.24
C LEU A 62 -2.02 1.29 0.56
N VAL A 63 -3.09 0.96 1.26
CA VAL A 63 -4.17 0.09 0.77
C VAL A 63 -5.49 0.84 0.88
N ALA A 64 -6.24 0.94 -0.21
CA ALA A 64 -7.61 1.45 -0.21
C ALA A 64 -8.56 0.37 -0.72
N PRO A 65 -9.27 -0.36 0.17
CA PRO A 65 -10.26 -1.35 -0.24
C PRO A 65 -11.42 -0.72 -1.01
N VAL A 66 -11.98 -1.49 -1.95
CA VAL A 66 -13.16 -1.08 -2.74
C VAL A 66 -14.43 -1.49 -1.99
N PHE A 67 -15.21 -0.50 -1.56
CA PHE A 67 -16.45 -0.73 -0.80
C PHE A 67 -17.73 -0.50 -1.61
N SER A 68 -17.64 0.02 -2.84
CA SER A 68 -18.81 0.37 -3.65
C SER A 68 -19.25 -0.78 -4.54
N SER A 69 -20.57 -0.90 -4.74
CA SER A 69 -21.18 -1.77 -5.76
C SER A 69 -20.79 -1.37 -7.19
N ASP A 70 -20.50 -0.07 -7.37
CA ASP A 70 -20.21 0.53 -8.67
C ASP A 70 -18.74 0.43 -9.05
N SER A 71 -17.97 -0.35 -8.29
CA SER A 71 -16.55 -0.61 -8.56
C SER A 71 -15.69 0.65 -8.62
N ARG A 72 -16.11 1.73 -7.93
CA ARG A 72 -15.34 2.97 -7.82
C ARG A 72 -14.75 3.12 -6.43
N VAL A 73 -13.49 3.52 -6.38
CA VAL A 73 -12.80 3.84 -5.13
C VAL A 73 -12.22 5.24 -5.20
N SER A 74 -12.40 5.98 -4.11
CA SER A 74 -11.76 7.27 -3.91
C SER A 74 -10.76 7.14 -2.77
N PHE A 75 -9.52 7.54 -3.03
CA PHE A 75 -8.42 7.44 -2.07
C PHE A 75 -7.52 8.66 -2.19
N TYR A 76 -6.87 9.00 -1.09
CA TYR A 76 -5.91 10.09 -0.97
C TYR A 76 -4.49 9.53 -0.88
N LEU A 77 -3.57 10.09 -1.64
CA LEU A 77 -2.14 9.77 -1.52
C LEU A 77 -1.46 10.92 -0.77
N PRO A 78 -0.94 10.69 0.44
CA PRO A 78 -0.41 11.77 1.28
C PRO A 78 1.02 12.19 0.90
N GLY A 79 1.35 13.43 1.29
CA GLY A 79 2.69 14.03 1.17
C GLY A 79 3.17 14.26 -0.28
N PRO A 80 4.27 14.99 -0.47
CA PRO A 80 4.89 15.13 -1.78
C PRO A 80 5.57 13.82 -2.23
N GLY A 81 5.70 13.63 -3.55
CA GLY A 81 6.45 12.53 -4.15
C GLY A 81 5.60 11.55 -4.95
N ILE A 82 6.27 10.59 -5.58
CA ILE A 82 5.66 9.64 -6.52
C ILE A 82 5.37 8.32 -5.82
N TRP A 83 4.09 8.05 -5.63
CA TRP A 83 3.58 6.76 -5.19
C TRP A 83 3.53 5.80 -6.37
N THR A 84 3.98 4.56 -6.16
CA THR A 84 4.04 3.55 -7.23
C THR A 84 3.12 2.39 -6.92
N HIS A 85 2.18 2.07 -7.80
CA HIS A 85 1.29 0.93 -7.64
C HIS A 85 2.10 -0.38 -7.66
N LEU A 86 1.93 -1.24 -6.64
CA LEU A 86 2.77 -2.41 -6.43
C LEU A 86 2.68 -3.45 -7.57
N LEU A 87 1.49 -3.64 -8.14
CA LEU A 87 1.25 -4.65 -9.17
C LEU A 87 1.46 -4.12 -10.59
N THR A 88 0.89 -2.96 -10.93
CA THR A 88 0.92 -2.38 -12.29
C THR A 88 2.14 -1.50 -12.55
N GLY A 89 2.79 -0.97 -11.52
CA GLY A 89 3.86 0.02 -11.65
C GLY A 89 3.38 1.43 -12.00
N GLU A 90 2.06 1.67 -12.04
CA GLU A 90 1.49 3.03 -12.25
C GLU A 90 2.06 4.00 -11.21
N ARG A 91 2.43 5.20 -11.67
CA ARG A 91 3.01 6.24 -10.82
C ARG A 91 2.03 7.38 -10.66
N LEU A 92 1.69 7.71 -9.42
CA LEU A 92 0.79 8.80 -9.05
C LEU A 92 1.48 9.78 -8.12
N GLN A 93 1.17 11.07 -8.27
CA GLN A 93 1.71 12.11 -7.41
C GLN A 93 0.94 12.15 -6.09
N GLY A 94 1.64 12.25 -4.97
CA GLY A 94 1.04 12.48 -3.67
C GLY A 94 0.49 13.90 -3.49
N GLY A 95 -0.12 14.14 -2.33
CA GLY A 95 -0.77 15.40 -1.95
C GLY A 95 -2.12 15.61 -2.63
N ARG A 96 -2.77 14.55 -3.16
CA ARG A 96 -4.04 14.69 -3.87
C ARG A 96 -4.94 13.46 -3.78
N TRP A 97 -6.21 13.71 -4.05
CA TRP A 97 -7.26 12.70 -4.16
C TRP A 97 -7.32 12.10 -5.56
N TYR A 98 -7.58 10.80 -5.60
CA TYR A 98 -7.79 10.03 -6.82
C TYR A 98 -9.12 9.31 -6.74
N SER A 99 -9.80 9.24 -7.89
CA SER A 99 -10.96 8.39 -8.09
C SER A 99 -10.67 7.44 -9.25
N ARG A 100 -10.82 6.14 -9.00
CA ARG A 100 -10.51 5.08 -9.95
C ARG A 100 -11.63 4.08 -10.03
N TYR A 101 -11.83 3.55 -11.23
CA TYR A 101 -12.62 2.35 -11.45
C TYR A 101 -11.73 1.13 -11.22
N CYS A 102 -12.20 0.21 -10.37
CA CYS A 102 -11.54 -1.02 -9.99
C CYS A 102 -12.31 -2.21 -10.54
N ALA A 103 -11.70 -2.96 -11.44
CA ALA A 103 -12.22 -4.29 -11.74
C ALA A 103 -12.18 -5.19 -10.46
N ALA A 104 -12.98 -6.26 -10.44
CA ALA A 104 -13.15 -7.11 -9.25
C ALA A 104 -11.85 -7.75 -8.73
N ASP A 105 -10.81 -7.83 -9.56
CA ASP A 105 -9.49 -8.36 -9.25
C ASP A 105 -8.45 -7.29 -8.85
N TRP A 106 -8.83 -6.00 -8.90
CA TRP A 106 -7.93 -4.87 -8.70
C TRP A 106 -8.31 -4.05 -7.47
N LEU A 107 -7.31 -3.71 -6.64
CA LEU A 107 -7.47 -2.74 -5.56
C LEU A 107 -6.26 -1.78 -5.54
N PRO A 108 -6.47 -0.50 -5.18
CA PRO A 108 -5.40 0.46 -4.94
C PRO A 108 -4.40 -0.04 -3.89
N LEU A 109 -3.21 -0.41 -4.36
CA LEU A 109 -2.08 -0.81 -3.51
C LEU A 109 -0.83 -0.05 -3.94
N TYR A 110 -0.52 1.04 -3.23
CA TYR A 110 0.57 1.94 -3.59
C TYR A 110 1.73 1.84 -2.61
N VAL A 111 2.95 1.93 -3.14
CA VAL A 111 4.20 2.00 -2.41
C VAL A 111 4.57 3.47 -2.21
N ARG A 112 4.84 3.84 -0.96
CA ARG A 112 5.26 5.19 -0.57
C ARG A 112 6.62 5.54 -1.21
N PRO A 113 6.80 6.77 -1.73
CA PRO A 113 8.09 7.21 -2.26
C PRO A 113 9.23 7.03 -1.25
N GLY A 114 10.42 6.70 -1.75
CA GLY A 114 11.59 6.41 -0.91
C GLY A 114 11.55 5.10 -0.13
N SER A 115 10.53 4.25 -0.33
CA SER A 115 10.45 2.96 0.34
C SER A 115 11.35 1.90 -0.31
N LEU A 116 11.93 1.06 0.55
CA LEU A 116 12.63 -0.15 0.16
C LEU A 116 11.80 -1.35 0.60
N LEU A 117 11.21 -2.06 -0.37
CA LEU A 117 10.39 -3.24 -0.09
C LEU A 117 11.14 -4.53 -0.37
N LEU A 118 11.24 -5.38 0.65
CA LEU A 118 11.71 -6.75 0.52
C LEU A 118 10.55 -7.65 0.10
N VAL A 119 10.55 -8.04 -1.18
CA VAL A 119 9.60 -9.02 -1.70
C VAL A 119 10.33 -10.31 -2.01
N ARG A 120 9.74 -11.44 -1.64
CA ARG A 120 10.19 -12.77 -2.06
C ARG A 120 9.65 -13.02 -3.48
N PRO A 121 10.46 -12.93 -4.57
CA PRO A 121 10.12 -13.64 -5.80
C PRO A 121 9.99 -15.14 -5.51
N GLY A 122 9.34 -15.87 -6.42
CA GLY A 122 9.24 -17.32 -6.31
C GLY A 122 10.61 -18.01 -6.09
N LYS A 123 10.57 -19.32 -5.75
CA LYS A 123 11.74 -20.21 -5.56
C LYS A 123 13.12 -19.54 -5.32
N ARG A 124 13.29 -18.84 -4.18
CA ARG A 124 14.57 -18.56 -3.47
C ARG A 124 15.34 -17.25 -3.76
N THR A 125 14.75 -16.21 -4.32
CA THR A 125 15.41 -14.88 -4.37
C THR A 125 14.65 -13.87 -3.51
N VAL A 126 15.29 -12.77 -3.09
CA VAL A 126 14.64 -11.57 -2.52
C VAL A 126 14.87 -10.45 -3.53
N ARG A 127 13.81 -9.79 -4.00
CA ARG A 127 13.93 -8.57 -4.82
C ARG A 127 13.71 -7.36 -3.92
N ILE A 128 14.60 -6.40 -4.08
CA ILE A 128 14.46 -5.08 -3.48
C ILE A 128 13.75 -4.20 -4.52
N MET A 129 12.56 -3.69 -4.18
CA MET A 129 11.94 -2.62 -4.95
C MET A 129 12.26 -1.30 -4.29
N ILE A 130 12.97 -0.44 -5.01
CA ILE A 130 13.28 0.93 -4.61
C ILE A 130 12.37 1.84 -5.42
N THR A 131 11.51 2.59 -4.74
CA THR A 131 10.79 3.70 -5.38
C THR A 131 11.67 4.94 -5.32
N SER A 132 12.02 5.51 -6.47
CA SER A 132 12.80 6.75 -6.52
C SER A 132 12.05 7.87 -5.80
N VAL A 133 12.74 8.56 -4.89
CA VAL A 133 12.31 9.90 -4.48
C VAL A 133 12.47 10.76 -5.72
N GLY A 134 11.38 11.32 -6.24
CA GLY A 134 11.48 12.28 -7.34
C GLY A 134 12.41 13.40 -6.90
N SER A 135 13.52 13.57 -7.61
CA SER A 135 14.40 14.72 -7.49
C SER A 135 13.62 15.96 -7.94
N GLU A 136 13.33 16.84 -7.00
CA GLU A 136 13.31 18.29 -7.27
C GLU A 136 14.63 18.86 -6.76
#